data_AF-A0A926VZG3-F1
#
_entry.id   AF-A0A926VZG3-F1
#
_cell.length_a   1.000
_cell.length_b   1.000
_cell.length_c   1.000
_cell.angle_alpha   90.00
_cell.angle_beta   90.00
_cell.angle_gamma   90.00
#
_symmetry.space_group_name_H-M   'P 1'
#
loop_
_entity.id
_entity.type
_entity.pdbx_description
1 polymer ?
#
loop_
_entity_poly.entity_id
_entity_poly.type
_entity_poly.pdbx_seq_one_letter_code
_entity_poly.pdbx_strand_id
1 'polypeptide(L)'
;MAGKTYYVSGTGNDKNDGSNQKAAFRTLQKAGDLVKAGDTVYVMNGTYTNPYANILSIDNKNGSANAPITFKALSGHNPVLATDKHNWNAISITGSS
;
A
#
# COMPACT_ATOMS: atom_id res chain seq x y z
N MET A 1 8.50 11.40 15.99
CA MET A 1 7.32 10.54 16.24
C MET A 1 7.53 9.25 15.48
N ALA A 2 7.24 8.10 16.09
CA ALA A 2 7.34 6.81 15.41
C ALA A 2 6.28 6.72 14.31
N GLY A 3 6.66 6.22 13.13
CA GLY A 3 5.73 6.02 12.02
C GLY A 3 4.65 4.99 12.35
N LYS A 4 3.48 5.14 11.73
CA LYS A 4 2.36 4.20 11.85
C LYS A 4 2.63 2.96 11.02
N THR A 5 2.10 1.84 11.50
CA THR A 5 2.10 0.58 10.76
C THR A 5 0.71 0.31 10.21
N TYR A 6 0.62 0.01 8.93
CA TYR A 6 -0.60 -0.39 8.24
C TYR A 6 -0.46 -1.82 7.70
N TYR A 7 -1.58 -2.53 7.60
CA TYR A 7 -1.65 -3.88 7.06
C TYR A 7 -2.63 -3.92 5.88
N VAL A 8 -2.25 -4.62 4.82
CA VAL A 8 -3.07 -4.83 3.62
C VAL A 8 -3.12 -6.33 3.35
N SER A 9 -4.29 -6.87 3.06
CA SER A 9 -4.52 -8.30 2.79
C SER A 9 -5.41 -8.48 1.57
N GLY A 10 -5.14 -9.49 0.73
CA GLY A 10 -5.99 -9.81 -0.42
C GLY A 10 -7.42 -10.19 -0.05
N THR A 11 -7.65 -10.58 1.20
CA THR A 11 -8.98 -10.88 1.78
C THR A 11 -9.46 -9.80 2.75
N GLY A 12 -8.74 -8.69 2.89
CA GLY A 12 -9.07 -7.59 3.78
C GLY A 12 -10.31 -6.78 3.36
N ASN A 13 -10.51 -5.63 4.02
CA ASN A 13 -11.62 -4.72 3.75
C ASN A 13 -11.17 -3.26 3.93
N ASP A 14 -11.44 -2.40 2.95
CA ASP A 14 -11.06 -0.97 2.99
C ASP A 14 -11.87 -0.13 3.98
N LYS A 15 -12.92 -0.70 4.57
CA LYS A 15 -13.64 -0.12 5.72
C LYS A 15 -12.92 -0.32 7.05
N ASN A 16 -11.92 -1.21 7.11
CA ASN A 16 -11.10 -1.38 8.30
C ASN A 16 -10.15 -0.19 8.48
N ASP A 17 -9.49 -0.10 9.62
CA ASP A 17 -8.52 0.96 9.95
C ASP A 17 -7.07 0.62 9.54
N GLY A 18 -6.81 -0.62 9.12
CA GLY A 18 -5.49 -1.09 8.72
C GLY A 18 -4.51 -1.24 9.89
N SER A 19 -4.93 -1.10 11.15
CA SER A 19 -4.02 -0.99 12.30
C SER A 19 -3.35 -2.31 12.69
N ASN A 20 -3.91 -3.44 12.24
CA ASN A 20 -3.41 -4.78 12.52
C ASN A 20 -3.82 -5.77 11.42
N GLN A 21 -3.27 -6.98 11.44
CA GLN A 21 -3.52 -8.01 10.42
C GLN A 21 -5.00 -8.42 10.28
N LYS A 22 -5.78 -8.42 11.38
CA LYS A 22 -7.22 -8.77 11.35
C LYS A 22 -8.08 -7.64 10.78
N ALA A 23 -7.65 -6.40 10.98
CA ALA A 23 -8.27 -5.20 10.46
C ALA A 23 -7.51 -4.65 9.23
N ALA A 24 -6.93 -5.53 8.41
CA ALA A 24 -6.16 -5.11 7.23
C ALA A 24 -7.08 -4.51 6.14
N PHE A 25 -6.55 -3.53 5.40
CA PHE A 25 -7.18 -3.02 4.18
C PHE A 25 -7.23 -4.09 3.09
N ARG A 26 -8.14 -3.92 2.12
CA ARG A 26 -8.18 -4.77 0.93
C ARG A 26 -7.22 -4.27 -0.14
N THR A 27 -7.17 -2.96 -0.37
CA THR A 27 -6.44 -2.37 -1.49
C THR A 27 -5.14 -1.71 -1.03
N LEU A 28 -4.12 -1.80 -1.89
CA LEU A 28 -2.86 -1.08 -1.70
C LEU A 28 -3.08 0.43 -1.74
N GLN A 29 -3.98 0.90 -2.61
CA GLN A 29 -4.30 2.33 -2.74
C GLN A 29 -4.86 2.91 -1.44
N LYS A 30 -5.73 2.18 -0.72
CA LYS A 30 -6.26 2.66 0.57
C LYS A 30 -5.15 2.95 1.59
N ALA A 31 -4.11 2.11 1.64
CA ALA A 31 -2.93 2.38 2.47
C ALA A 31 -2.10 3.55 1.89
N GLY A 32 -1.92 3.58 0.55
CA GLY A 32 -1.26 4.67 -0.18
C GLY A 32 -1.82 6.06 0.12
N ASP A 33 -3.14 6.17 0.26
CA ASP A 33 -3.79 7.45 0.56
C ASP A 33 -3.52 7.93 2.00
N LEU A 34 -3.26 7.00 2.92
CA LEU A 34 -3.11 7.27 4.35
C LEU A 34 -1.67 7.50 4.81
N VAL A 35 -0.70 6.87 4.14
CA VAL A 35 0.70 6.92 4.55
C VAL A 35 1.25 8.34 4.60
N LYS A 36 2.14 8.55 5.58
CA LYS A 36 2.95 9.74 5.83
C LYS A 36 4.39 9.34 6.09
N ALA A 37 5.30 10.32 6.11
CA ALA A 37 6.72 10.10 6.38
C ALA A 37 6.95 9.21 7.62
N GLY A 38 7.71 8.13 7.43
CA GLY A 38 8.05 7.14 8.45
C GLY A 38 7.08 5.96 8.54
N ASP A 39 5.93 6.00 7.88
CA ASP A 39 4.94 4.93 7.95
C ASP A 39 5.41 3.67 7.20
N THR A 40 4.98 2.51 7.69
CA THR A 40 5.25 1.21 7.07
C THR A 40 3.95 0.47 6.77
N VAL A 41 3.83 -0.02 5.54
CA VAL A 41 2.72 -0.84 5.07
C VAL A 41 3.21 -2.27 4.87
N TYR A 42 2.64 -3.20 5.64
CA TYR A 42 2.83 -4.64 5.48
C TYR A 42 1.77 -5.21 4.56
N VAL A 43 2.22 -5.87 3.49
CA VAL A 43 1.36 -6.49 2.50
C VAL A 43 1.35 -8.01 2.70
N MET A 44 0.18 -8.56 2.97
CA MET A 44 -0.04 -9.99 3.22
C MET A 44 -0.30 -10.73 1.91
N ASN A 45 -0.51 -12.05 1.99
CA ASN A 45 -0.81 -12.87 0.83
C ASN A 45 -2.10 -12.40 0.16
N GLY A 46 -2.06 -12.34 -1.16
CA GLY A 46 -3.17 -11.84 -1.94
C GLY A 46 -2.75 -11.56 -3.38
N THR A 47 -3.76 -11.54 -4.25
CA THR A 47 -3.65 -10.95 -5.58
C THR A 47 -4.32 -9.59 -5.53
N TYR A 48 -3.53 -8.54 -5.74
CA TYR A 48 -3.99 -7.16 -5.72
C TYR A 48 -4.22 -6.70 -7.15
N THR A 49 -5.47 -6.36 -7.46
CA THR A 49 -5.92 -5.81 -8.73
C THR A 49 -6.62 -4.48 -8.46
N ASN A 50 -6.70 -3.65 -9.49
CA ASN A 50 -7.40 -2.37 -9.41
C ASN A 50 -8.02 -2.05 -10.77
N PRO A 51 -9.31 -1.66 -10.86
CA PRO A 51 -9.92 -1.24 -12.13
C PRO A 51 -9.40 0.10 -12.69
N TYR A 52 -8.48 0.78 -12.01
CA TYR A 52 -7.90 2.05 -12.44
C TYR A 52 -6.56 1.90 -13.17
N ALA A 53 -6.03 3.00 -13.69
CA ALA A 53 -4.76 3.02 -14.43
C ALA A 53 -3.56 2.48 -13.63
N ASN A 54 -3.58 2.54 -12.29
CA ASN A 54 -2.52 1.99 -11.46
C ASN A 54 -3.08 1.14 -10.30
N ILE A 55 -2.39 0.07 -9.90
CA ILE A 55 -2.76 -0.70 -8.70
C ILE A 55 -2.44 0.11 -7.43
N LEU A 56 -1.29 0.76 -7.41
CA LEU A 56 -0.88 1.70 -6.37
C LEU A 56 -0.37 3.00 -7.01
N SER A 57 -0.98 4.12 -6.66
CA SER A 57 -0.51 5.47 -6.97
C SER A 57 -0.06 6.14 -5.68
N ILE A 58 1.20 6.60 -5.68
CA ILE A 58 1.78 7.40 -4.62
C ILE A 58 1.99 8.79 -5.22
N ASP A 59 1.09 9.70 -4.91
CA ASP A 59 1.09 11.08 -5.42
C ASP A 59 1.22 12.07 -4.25
N ASN A 60 2.18 12.99 -4.34
CA ASN A 60 2.45 14.00 -3.30
C ASN A 60 2.60 13.38 -1.89
N LYS A 61 3.29 12.23 -1.81
CA LYS A 61 3.64 11.56 -0.56
C LYS A 61 5.14 11.61 -0.36
N ASN A 62 5.56 12.44 0.58
CA ASN A 62 6.96 12.72 0.82
C ASN A 62 7.43 12.02 2.10
N GLY A 63 8.32 11.05 1.95
CA GLY A 63 9.17 10.59 3.04
C GLY A 63 10.32 11.56 3.28
N SER A 64 11.09 11.35 4.35
CA SER A 64 12.38 12.02 4.55
C SER A 64 13.50 10.99 4.64
N ALA A 65 14.75 11.43 4.53
CA ALA A 65 15.92 10.55 4.66
C ALA A 65 15.91 9.74 5.97
N ASN A 66 15.34 10.32 7.04
CA ASN A 66 15.27 9.69 8.36
C ASN A 66 13.90 9.04 8.65
N ALA A 67 12.93 9.20 7.75
CA ALA A 67 11.58 8.68 7.88
C ALA A 67 10.99 8.35 6.50
N PRO A 68 11.50 7.30 5.82
CA PRO A 68 10.97 6.87 4.54
C PRO A 68 9.57 6.25 4.68
N ILE A 69 8.76 6.34 3.62
CA ILE A 69 7.52 5.58 3.51
C ILE A 69 7.88 4.19 2.97
N THR A 70 7.50 3.14 3.68
CA THR A 70 7.91 1.77 3.33
C THR A 70 6.70 0.91 2.99
N PHE A 71 6.67 0.31 1.81
CA PHE A 71 5.76 -0.78 1.47
C PHE A 71 6.57 -2.07 1.38
N LYS A 72 6.20 -3.09 2.15
CA LYS A 72 6.91 -4.38 2.15
C LYS A 72 5.98 -5.56 2.39
N ALA A 73 6.36 -6.73 1.87
CA ALA A 73 5.65 -7.95 2.20
C ALA A 73 5.79 -8.27 3.69
N LEU A 74 4.73 -8.79 4.29
CA LEU A 74 4.79 -9.40 5.62
C LEU A 74 5.68 -10.65 5.55
N SER A 75 6.45 -10.93 6.61
CA SER A 75 7.40 -12.06 6.62
C SER A 75 6.69 -13.39 6.30
N GLY A 76 7.20 -14.13 5.31
CA GLY A 76 6.59 -15.38 4.84
C GLY A 76 5.38 -15.20 3.90
N HIS A 77 5.05 -13.97 3.51
CA HIS A 77 4.01 -13.68 2.52
C HIS A 77 4.61 -13.27 1.17
N ASN A 78 3.92 -13.62 0.09
CA ASN A 78 4.25 -13.37 -1.30
C ASN A 78 3.07 -12.69 -1.99
N PRO A 79 2.84 -11.39 -1.73
CA PRO A 79 1.80 -10.63 -2.41
C PRO A 79 2.08 -10.54 -3.91
N VAL A 80 1.03 -10.68 -4.72
CA VAL A 80 1.11 -10.55 -6.18
C VAL A 80 0.33 -9.33 -6.61
N LEU A 81 0.97 -8.42 -7.35
CA LEU A 81 0.27 -7.35 -8.05
C LEU A 81 -0.05 -7.87 -9.45
N ALA A 82 -1.33 -8.05 -9.74
CA ALA A 82 -1.79 -8.56 -11.03
C ALA A 82 -2.37 -7.41 -11.84
N THR A 83 -1.65 -6.98 -12.87
CA THR A 83 -2.14 -5.99 -13.83
C THR A 83 -3.05 -6.65 -14.85
N ASP A 84 -4.09 -5.94 -15.27
CA ASP A 84 -4.94 -6.33 -16.39
C ASP A 84 -4.98 -5.22 -17.47
N LYS A 85 -5.90 -5.34 -18.43
CA LYS A 85 -6.07 -4.39 -19.54
C LYS A 85 -6.37 -2.94 -19.10
N HIS A 86 -6.76 -2.71 -17.86
CA HIS A 86 -7.08 -1.39 -17.33
C HIS A 86 -5.85 -0.67 -16.78
N ASN A 87 -4.82 -1.42 -16.36
CA ASN A 87 -3.66 -0.84 -15.71
C ASN A 87 -2.60 -0.42 -16.75
N TRP A 88 -2.14 0.82 -16.67
CA TRP A 88 -0.93 1.28 -17.34
C TRP A 88 0.31 0.89 -16.54
N ASN A 89 0.25 0.95 -15.21
CA ASN A 89 1.34 0.56 -14.32
C ASN A 89 0.81 -0.30 -13.16
N ALA A 90 1.65 -1.16 -12.60
CA ALA A 90 1.36 -1.76 -11.29
C ALA A 90 1.50 -0.71 -10.18
N ILE A 91 2.64 0.00 -10.18
CA ILE A 91 2.95 1.04 -9.19
C ILE A 91 3.35 2.30 -9.95
N SER A 92 2.74 3.43 -9.60
CA SER A 92 3.10 4.76 -10.09
C SER A 92 3.50 5.63 -8.89
N ILE A 93 4.66 6.26 -8.97
CA ILE A 93 5.17 7.19 -7.95
C ILE A 93 5.39 8.54 -8.63
N THR A 94 4.64 9.54 -8.18
CA THR A 94 4.76 10.91 -8.67
C THR A 94 5.17 11.79 -7.50
N GLY A 95 6.41 12.27 -7.54
CA GLY A 95 6.86 13.31 -6.63
C GLY A 95 6.24 14.64 -7.01
N SER A 96 5.71 15.38 -6.04
CA SER A 96 5.51 16.82 -6.23
C SER A 96 6.63 17.55 -5.52
N SER A 97 7.29 18.41 -6.29
CA SER A 97 8.43 19.26 -5.95
C SER A 97 8.32 19.96 -4.60
#